data_AF-A0A533XPH4-F1
#
_entry.id   AF-A0A533XPH4-F1
#
_cell.length_a   1.000
_cell.length_b   1.000
_cell.length_c   1.000
_cell.angle_alpha   90.00
_cell.angle_beta   90.00
_cell.angle_gamma   90.00
#
_symmetry.space_group_name_H-M   'P 1'
#
loop_
_entity.id
_entity.type
_entity.pdbx_description
1 polymer ?
#
loop_
_entity_poly.entity_id
_entity_poly.type
_entity_poly.pdbx_seq_one_letter_code
_entity_poly.pdbx_strand_id
1 'polypeptide(L)'
;MADIFRGLAKEETELLFSLGRPVRCHPGQIVFQAGDLSGEMFVILQGSLIELAPSNRMEADVSAVYLCGDVVGETPFVAAGVHKRSVIAMEESGLLGLSTEALHDLALTVPRLAAKVFRNLAGIVATRFQHQIES
;
A
#
# COMPACT_ATOMS: atom_id res chain seq x y z
N MET A 1 -7.53 12.47 1.67
CA MET A 1 -6.69 12.16 0.49
C MET A 1 -5.47 11.42 1.00
N ALA A 2 -5.05 10.33 0.35
CA ALA A 2 -4.01 9.45 0.89
C ALA A 2 -2.69 10.16 1.17
N ASP A 3 -1.99 9.76 2.24
CA ASP A 3 -0.74 10.39 2.69
C ASP A 3 0.36 10.35 1.62
N ILE A 4 0.35 9.34 0.74
CA ILE A 4 1.27 9.25 -0.39
C ILE A 4 1.14 10.43 -1.37
N PHE A 5 -0.04 11.06 -1.47
CA PHE A 5 -0.30 12.21 -2.35
C PHE A 5 -0.06 13.56 -1.67
N ARG A 6 0.40 13.57 -0.41
CA ARG A 6 0.57 14.81 0.36
C ARG A 6 1.58 15.76 -0.31
N GLY A 7 1.17 17.00 -0.55
CA GLY A 7 2.03 18.03 -1.13
C GLY A 7 2.31 17.87 -2.63
N LEU A 8 1.61 16.97 -3.30
CA LEU A 8 1.60 16.88 -4.75
C LEU A 8 0.68 17.95 -5.35
N ALA A 9 1.09 18.56 -6.45
CA ALA A 9 0.22 19.35 -7.30
C ALA A 9 -0.84 18.44 -7.95
N LYS A 10 -1.86 19.06 -8.56
CA LYS A 10 -2.94 18.32 -9.21
C LYS A 10 -2.40 17.46 -10.35
N GLU A 11 -1.55 18.03 -11.19
CA GLU A 11 -0.94 17.39 -12.35
C GLU A 11 0.01 16.25 -11.92
N GLU A 12 0.70 16.43 -10.79
CA GLU A 12 1.56 15.40 -10.18
C GLU A 12 0.72 14.22 -9.66
N THR A 13 -0.44 14.51 -9.07
CA THR A 13 -1.38 13.49 -8.60
C THR A 13 -1.95 12.72 -9.78
N GLU A 14 -2.42 13.41 -10.82
CA GLU A 14 -2.94 12.82 -12.06
C GLU A 14 -1.90 11.92 -12.75
N LEU A 15 -0.64 12.34 -12.78
CA LEU A 15 0.47 11.53 -13.29
C LEU A 15 0.69 10.27 -12.45
N LEU A 16 0.64 10.35 -11.11
CA LEU A 16 0.78 9.16 -10.27
C LEU A 16 -0.40 8.18 -10.47
N PHE A 17 -1.62 8.69 -10.69
CA PHE A 17 -2.77 7.87 -11.07
C PHE A 17 -2.60 7.19 -12.43
N SER A 18 -2.01 7.87 -13.42
CA SER A 18 -1.82 7.30 -14.76
C SER A 18 -0.72 6.24 -14.82
N LEU A 19 0.25 6.30 -13.90
CA LEU A 19 1.29 5.27 -13.73
C LEU A 19 0.78 4.05 -12.95
N GLY A 20 -0.24 4.23 -12.12
CA GLY A 20 -0.82 3.15 -11.33
C GLY A 20 -1.83 2.31 -12.10
N ARG A 21 -1.98 1.06 -11.67
CA ARG A 21 -2.96 0.11 -12.23
C ARG A 21 -4.20 0.08 -11.33
N PRO A 22 -5.42 0.27 -11.87
CA PRO A 22 -6.64 0.09 -11.07
C PRO A 22 -6.82 -1.39 -10.72
N VAL A 23 -7.16 -1.67 -9.47
CA VAL A 23 -7.44 -3.02 -8.96
C VAL A 23 -8.82 -3.02 -8.31
N ARG A 24 -9.64 -4.02 -8.63
CA ARG A 24 -10.91 -4.28 -7.97
C ARG A 24 -10.79 -5.56 -7.14
N CYS A 25 -11.25 -5.50 -5.91
CA CYS A 25 -11.28 -6.64 -5.00
C CYS A 25 -12.70 -6.87 -4.49
N HIS A 26 -13.13 -8.13 -4.52
CA HIS A 26 -14.41 -8.56 -3.94
C HIS A 26 -14.23 -8.89 -2.45
N PRO A 27 -15.31 -8.87 -1.64
CA PRO A 27 -15.24 -9.28 -0.24
C PRO A 27 -14.57 -10.66 -0.06
N GLY A 28 -13.62 -10.74 0.86
CA GLY A 28 -12.83 -11.94 1.15
C GLY A 28 -11.66 -12.20 0.18
N GLN A 29 -11.53 -11.43 -0.91
CA GLN A 29 -10.43 -11.59 -1.85
C GLN A 29 -9.10 -11.16 -1.22
N ILE A 30 -8.07 -12.00 -1.38
CA ILE A 30 -6.70 -11.69 -0.95
C ILE A 30 -6.12 -10.65 -1.90
N VAL A 31 -5.60 -9.56 -1.33
CA VAL A 31 -4.86 -8.51 -2.05
C VAL A 31 -3.40 -8.94 -2.21
N PHE A 32 -2.79 -9.42 -1.13
CA PHE A 32 -1.49 -10.09 -1.12
C PHE A 32 -1.39 -11.05 0.07
N GLN A 33 -0.54 -12.07 -0.05
CA GLN A 33 -0.39 -13.13 0.94
C GLN A 33 0.94 -13.03 1.68
N ALA A 34 0.95 -13.38 2.97
CA ALA A 34 2.17 -13.54 3.74
C ALA A 34 3.11 -14.55 3.07
N GLY A 35 4.39 -14.20 2.96
CA GLY A 35 5.43 -15.00 2.30
C GLY A 35 5.70 -14.60 0.86
N ASP A 36 4.78 -13.90 0.19
CA ASP A 36 4.98 -13.46 -1.19
C ASP A 36 5.99 -12.30 -1.26
N LEU A 37 6.80 -12.30 -2.33
CA LEU A 37 7.66 -11.16 -2.65
C LEU A 37 6.82 -9.95 -3.02
N SER A 38 7.16 -8.80 -2.44
CA SER A 38 6.45 -7.55 -2.71
C SER A 38 7.01 -6.85 -3.95
N GLY A 39 6.24 -6.83 -5.04
CA GLY A 39 6.54 -6.05 -6.25
C GLY A 39 5.61 -4.84 -6.47
N GLU A 40 4.57 -4.70 -5.65
CA GLU A 40 3.55 -3.65 -5.77
C GLU A 40 3.05 -3.25 -4.39
N MET A 41 2.66 -2.00 -4.23
CA MET A 41 1.90 -1.50 -3.08
C MET A 41 0.56 -0.94 -3.55
N PHE A 42 -0.41 -0.81 -2.65
CA PHE A 42 -1.77 -0.42 -3.00
C PHE A 42 -2.25 0.78 -2.19
N VAL A 43 -2.78 1.79 -2.87
CA VAL A 43 -3.54 2.88 -2.24
C VAL A 43 -5.02 2.53 -2.27
N ILE A 44 -5.71 2.59 -1.14
CA ILE A 44 -7.14 2.31 -1.06
C ILE A 44 -7.90 3.54 -1.54
N LEU A 45 -8.56 3.44 -2.71
CA LEU A 45 -9.38 4.50 -3.28
C LEU A 45 -10.83 4.42 -2.82
N GLN A 46 -11.33 3.21 -2.58
CA GLN A 46 -12.68 2.93 -2.09
C GLN A 46 -12.69 1.60 -1.33
N GLY A 47 -13.56 1.50 -0.33
CA GLY A 47 -13.75 0.28 0.47
C GLY A 47 -12.78 0.21 1.65
N SER A 48 -12.58 -1.01 2.15
CA SER A 48 -11.77 -1.30 3.32
C SER A 48 -11.11 -2.67 3.25
N LEU A 49 -9.91 -2.75 3.80
CA LEU A 49 -9.10 -3.97 3.86
C LEU A 49 -8.77 -4.32 5.32
N ILE A 50 -8.51 -5.59 5.59
CA ILE A 50 -8.00 -6.06 6.88
C ILE A 50 -6.70 -6.82 6.72
N GLU A 51 -5.79 -6.57 7.66
CA GLU A 51 -4.61 -7.39 7.86
C GLU A 51 -4.93 -8.57 8.77
N LEU A 52 -4.54 -9.76 8.34
CA LEU A 52 -4.69 -10.99 9.11
C LEU A 52 -3.39 -11.29 9.87
N ALA A 53 -3.54 -11.70 11.12
CA ALA A 53 -2.43 -12.17 11.92
C ALA A 53 -1.89 -13.52 11.42
N PRO A 54 -0.59 -13.80 11.57
CA PRO A 54 0.00 -15.11 11.32
C PRO A 54 -0.59 -16.04 12.37
N SER A 55 -1.55 -16.87 11.97
CA SER A 55 -2.21 -17.80 12.88
C SER A 55 -1.67 -19.22 12.69
N ASN A 56 -1.41 -19.89 13.82
CA ASN A 56 -1.33 -21.36 13.90
C ASN A 56 -2.68 -21.97 14.35
N ARG A 57 -3.77 -21.17 14.30
CA ARG A 57 -5.11 -21.52 14.79
C ARG A 57 -6.17 -21.27 13.71
N MET A 58 -7.30 -21.95 13.87
CA MET A 58 -8.38 -22.05 12.88
C MET A 58 -9.18 -20.74 12.67
N GLU A 59 -9.00 -19.75 13.54
CA GLU A 59 -9.58 -18.40 13.42
C GLU A 59 -8.45 -17.41 13.13
N ALA A 60 -8.59 -16.66 12.02
CA ALA A 60 -7.66 -15.60 11.66
C ALA A 60 -7.95 -14.36 12.51
N ASP A 61 -7.00 -13.97 13.35
CA ASP A 61 -7.12 -12.77 14.17
C ASP A 61 -6.86 -11.52 13.32
N VAL A 62 -7.62 -10.44 13.53
CA VAL A 62 -7.47 -9.20 12.76
C VAL A 62 -6.41 -8.32 13.42
N SER A 63 -5.30 -8.05 12.75
CA SER A 63 -4.22 -7.22 13.31
C SER A 63 -4.30 -5.74 12.94
N ALA A 64 -4.96 -5.40 11.84
CA ALA A 64 -5.20 -4.01 11.45
C ALA A 64 -6.40 -3.90 10.50
N VAL A 65 -7.02 -2.72 10.48
CA VAL A 65 -8.04 -2.32 9.50
C VAL A 65 -7.49 -1.13 8.73
N TYR A 66 -7.65 -1.13 7.41
CA TYR A 66 -7.23 -0.06 6.51
C TYR A 66 -8.43 0.49 5.73
N LEU A 67 -8.50 1.80 5.62
CA LEU A 67 -9.62 2.54 5.03
C LEU A 67 -9.18 3.31 3.78
N CYS A 68 -10.16 3.89 3.07
CA CYS A 68 -9.91 4.81 1.98
C CYS A 68 -8.88 5.90 2.38
N GLY A 69 -7.81 6.01 1.58
CA GLY A 69 -6.68 6.89 1.85
C GLY A 69 -5.46 6.19 2.45
N ASP A 70 -5.59 4.97 2.97
CA ASP A 70 -4.44 4.22 3.47
C ASP A 70 -3.64 3.58 2.32
N VAL A 71 -2.37 3.28 2.59
CA VAL A 71 -1.49 2.54 1.70
C VAL A 71 -1.16 1.20 2.35
N VAL A 72 -1.26 0.09 1.62
CA VAL A 72 -0.90 -1.25 2.13
C VAL A 72 0.20 -1.87 1.26
N GLY A 73 1.03 -2.73 1.87
CA GLY A 73 2.14 -3.39 1.18
C GLY A 73 3.39 -2.52 0.99
N GLU A 74 3.38 -1.27 1.43
CA GLU A 74 4.48 -0.31 1.28
C GLU A 74 5.76 -0.71 2.04
N THR A 75 5.63 -1.36 3.21
CA THR A 75 6.80 -1.75 4.01
C THR A 75 7.68 -2.78 3.29
N PRO A 76 7.17 -3.96 2.87
CA PRO A 76 7.97 -4.91 2.10
C PRO A 76 8.31 -4.39 0.71
N PHE A 77 7.49 -3.51 0.12
CA PHE A 77 7.78 -2.84 -1.14
C PHE A 77 9.04 -1.97 -1.05
N VAL A 78 9.12 -1.07 -0.07
CA VAL A 78 10.29 -0.20 0.15
C VAL A 78 11.52 -1.00 0.56
N ALA A 79 11.34 -2.07 1.36
CA ALA A 79 12.43 -2.91 1.83
C ALA A 79 12.90 -3.97 0.82
N ALA A 80 12.27 -4.07 -0.36
CA ALA A 80 12.48 -5.16 -1.32
C ALA A 80 12.40 -6.56 -0.66
N GLY A 81 11.38 -6.75 0.17
CA GLY A 81 11.19 -7.94 1.01
C GLY A 81 9.91 -8.71 0.70
N VAL A 82 9.54 -9.59 1.62
CA VAL A 82 8.30 -10.39 1.55
C VAL A 82 7.21 -9.80 2.46
N HIS A 83 5.95 -9.97 2.07
CA HIS A 83 4.82 -9.65 2.93
C HIS A 83 4.88 -10.50 4.21
N LYS A 84 4.85 -9.85 5.38
CA LYS A 84 4.83 -10.56 6.67
C LYS A 84 3.44 -11.02 7.10
N ARG A 85 2.41 -10.44 6.48
CA ARG A 85 0.99 -10.58 6.82
C ARG A 85 0.19 -10.62 5.53
N SER A 86 -0.95 -11.30 5.56
CA SER A 86 -1.89 -11.30 4.44
C SER A 86 -2.88 -10.15 4.61
N VAL A 87 -3.30 -9.54 3.51
CA VAL A 87 -4.35 -8.51 3.52
C VAL A 87 -5.49 -8.95 2.61
N ILE A 88 -6.72 -8.85 3.11
CA ILE A 88 -7.93 -9.22 2.36
C ILE A 88 -8.92 -8.05 2.33
N ALA A 89 -9.75 -8.01 1.30
CA ALA A 89 -10.83 -7.02 1.20
C ALA A 89 -12.00 -7.40 2.11
N MET A 90 -12.49 -6.45 2.91
CA MET A 90 -13.70 -6.65 3.73
C MET A 90 -14.98 -6.49 2.92
N GLU A 91 -14.92 -5.61 1.91
CA GLU A 91 -16.04 -5.23 1.05
C GLU A 91 -15.54 -5.02 -0.39
N GLU A 92 -16.46 -4.69 -1.30
CA GLU A 92 -16.09 -4.24 -2.64
C GLU A 92 -15.13 -3.05 -2.56
N SER A 93 -13.88 -3.26 -2.99
CA SER A 93 -12.80 -2.31 -2.81
C SER A 93 -12.14 -1.97 -4.13
N GLY A 94 -11.80 -0.68 -4.28
CA GLY A 94 -11.06 -0.14 -5.42
C GLY A 94 -9.70 0.36 -4.97
N LEU A 95 -8.63 -0.14 -5.59
CA LEU A 95 -7.25 0.19 -5.24
C LEU A 95 -6.51 0.77 -6.43
N LEU A 96 -5.49 1.58 -6.15
CA LEU A 96 -4.44 1.94 -7.10
C LEU A 96 -3.18 1.15 -6.77
N GLY A 97 -2.82 0.19 -7.61
CA GLY A 97 -1.57 -0.54 -7.53
C GLY A 97 -0.42 0.27 -8.13
N LEU A 98 0.70 0.38 -7.40
CA LEU A 98 1.92 1.05 -7.82
C LEU A 98 3.08 0.07 -7.73
N SER A 99 3.63 -0.31 -8.89
CA SER A 99 4.71 -1.30 -8.98
C SER A 99 6.09 -0.68 -8.78
N THR A 100 7.09 -1.53 -8.52
CA THR A 100 8.49 -1.12 -8.39
C THR A 100 8.98 -0.49 -9.69
N GLU A 101 8.59 -1.05 -10.84
CA GLU A 101 8.93 -0.54 -12.17
C GLU A 101 8.30 0.83 -12.40
N ALA A 102 7.02 1.02 -12.07
CA ALA A 102 6.34 2.31 -12.24
C ALA A 102 7.01 3.43 -11.41
N LEU A 103 7.42 3.14 -10.18
CA LEU A 103 8.13 4.11 -9.34
C LEU A 103 9.59 4.30 -9.75
N HIS A 104 10.24 3.27 -10.31
CA HIS A 104 11.56 3.38 -10.91
C HIS A 104 11.53 4.33 -12.12
N ASP A 105 10.58 4.12 -13.03
CA ASP A 105 10.38 4.96 -14.21
C ASP A 105 10.04 6.40 -13.81
N LEU A 106 9.22 6.58 -12.78
CA LEU A 106 8.93 7.90 -12.23
C LEU A 106 10.20 8.60 -11.70
N ALA A 107 11.09 7.86 -11.03
CA ALA A 107 12.35 8.39 -10.52
C ALA A 107 13.29 8.85 -11.64
N LEU A 108 13.28 8.16 -12.78
CA LEU A 108 14.08 8.51 -13.95
C LEU A 108 13.48 9.68 -14.75
N THR A 109 12.16 9.73 -14.88
CA THR A 109 11.47 10.68 -15.77
C THR A 109 11.07 11.97 -15.08
N VAL A 110 10.59 11.90 -13.83
CA VAL A 110 10.10 13.05 -13.06
C VAL A 110 10.66 13.01 -11.62
N PRO A 111 11.99 13.18 -11.45
CA PRO A 111 12.69 12.94 -10.18
C PRO A 111 12.18 13.80 -9.01
N ARG A 112 11.70 15.02 -9.28
CA ARG A 112 11.12 15.89 -8.25
C ARG A 112 9.82 15.33 -7.67
N LEU A 113 8.98 14.73 -8.52
CA LEU A 113 7.76 14.08 -8.09
C LEU A 113 8.10 12.80 -7.32
N ALA A 114 9.00 11.97 -7.86
CA ALA A 114 9.47 10.77 -7.19
C ALA A 114 9.99 11.06 -5.78
N ALA A 115 10.80 12.11 -5.59
CA ALA A 115 11.31 12.51 -4.28
C ALA A 115 10.19 12.84 -3.27
N LYS A 116 9.11 13.50 -3.70
CA LYS A 116 7.94 13.76 -2.84
C LYS A 116 7.23 12.46 -2.46
N VAL A 117 7.00 11.59 -3.43
CA VAL A 117 6.34 10.28 -3.21
C VAL A 117 7.15 9.43 -2.24
N PHE A 118 8.45 9.26 -2.47
CA PHE A 118 9.32 8.49 -1.57
C PHE A 118 9.42 9.09 -0.17
N ARG A 119 9.41 10.43 -0.03
CA ARG A 119 9.34 11.09 1.28
C ARG A 119 8.04 10.74 2.00
N ASN A 120 6.91 10.75 1.30
CA ASN A 120 5.62 10.41 1.88
C ASN A 120 5.56 8.93 2.29
N LEU A 121 6.08 8.02 1.44
CA LEU A 121 6.21 6.59 1.77
C LEU A 121 7.09 6.35 3.00
N ALA A 122 8.23 7.02 3.10
CA ALA A 122 9.09 6.92 4.27
C ALA A 122 8.36 7.35 5.55
N GLY A 123 7.52 8.38 5.48
CA GLY A 123 6.65 8.79 6.58
C GLY A 123 5.65 7.70 6.99
N ILE A 124 4.95 7.10 6.02
CA ILE A 124 3.99 6.02 6.26
C ILE A 124 4.68 4.82 6.93
N VAL A 125 5.83 4.39 6.41
CA VAL A 125 6.62 3.27 6.97
C VAL A 125 7.09 3.59 8.39
N ALA A 126 7.59 4.80 8.64
CA ALA A 126 8.05 5.22 9.96
C ALA A 126 6.92 5.21 11.00
N THR A 127 5.75 5.75 10.65
CA THR A 127 4.57 5.74 11.53
C THR A 127 4.13 4.32 11.86
N ARG A 128 4.11 3.41 10.88
CA ARG A 128 3.78 2.00 11.13
C ARG A 128 4.78 1.30 12.03
N PHE A 129 6.07 1.55 11.84
CA PHE A 129 7.10 0.97 12.67
C PHE A 129 6.98 1.42 14.14
N GLN A 130 6.65 2.69 14.38
CA GLN A 130 6.41 3.20 15.73
C GLN A 130 5.24 2.50 16.42
N HIS A 131 4.10 2.34 15.72
CA HIS A 131 2.95 1.64 16.27
C HIS A 131 3.21 0.16 16.59
N GLN A 132 4.09 -0.52 15.85
CA GLN A 132 4.48 -1.90 16.12
C GLN A 132 5.40 -2.08 17.34
N ILE A 133 6.13 -1.03 17.72
CA ILE A 133 7.00 -1.06 18.92
C ILE A 133 6.18 -0.80 20.19
N GLU A 134 5.13 0.00 20.08
CA GLU A 134 4.30 0.43 21.21
C GLU A 134 3.17 -0.57 21.56
N SER A 135 2.85 -1.49 20.65
CA SER A 135 1.84 -2.55 20.81
C SER A 135 2.43 -3.84 21.37
#